data_AF-A0A953ZFG3-F1
#
_entry.id   AF-A0A953ZFG3-F1
#
_cell.length_a   1.000
_cell.length_b   1.000
_cell.length_c   1.000
_cell.angle_alpha   90.00
_cell.angle_beta   90.00
_cell.angle_gamma   90.00
#
_symmetry.space_group_name_H-M   'P 1'
#
loop_
_entity.id
_entity.type
_entity.pdbx_description
1 polymer ?
#
loop_
_entity_poly.entity_id
_entity_poly.type
_entity_poly.pdbx_seq_one_letter_code
_entity_poly.pdbx_strand_id
1 'polypeptide(L)'
;PYVFIIDEINRGNLSKIFGELMMLIEPDKRGPKFSINLTYSDRTGKHAKFHVPENVHLIGMMNTADRSLAMVDYALRRRFQFVDLTPKFDSSSFHEFLEERGAAPGLISKIVDRLGALNKQIEVDTKNLGWGFQIGHSFFCPNGVTPDDQWYRDVVEHEIQPLLKEYWFDRLKQVEEETSKLLA
;
A
#
# COMPACT_ATOMS: atom_id res chain seq x y z
N PRO A 1 -13.82 -17.20 13.39
CA PRO A 1 -13.20 -16.81 12.09
C PRO A 1 -11.70 -16.66 12.32
N TYR A 2 -10.88 -17.03 11.34
CA TYR A 2 -9.42 -16.91 11.38
C TYR A 2 -8.98 -16.01 10.22
N VAL A 3 -7.97 -15.17 10.44
CA VAL A 3 -7.47 -14.24 9.43
C VAL A 3 -5.97 -14.45 9.25
N PHE A 4 -5.53 -14.53 7.99
CA PHE A 4 -4.13 -14.61 7.59
C PHE A 4 -3.78 -13.37 6.79
N ILE A 5 -2.90 -12.54 7.36
CA ILE A 5 -2.47 -11.27 6.76
C ILE A 5 -1.10 -11.48 6.12
N ILE A 6 -0.98 -11.12 4.84
CA ILE A 6 0.25 -11.20 4.06
C ILE A 6 0.62 -9.79 3.66
N ASP A 7 1.63 -9.23 4.33
CA ASP A 7 2.18 -7.95 3.93
C ASP A 7 3.08 -8.10 2.69
N GLU A 8 3.13 -7.07 1.86
CA GLU A 8 3.96 -7.00 0.66
C GLU A 8 3.85 -8.25 -0.24
N ILE A 9 2.60 -8.70 -0.47
CA ILE A 9 2.29 -9.96 -1.16
C ILE A 9 2.92 -10.03 -2.56
N ASN A 10 3.09 -8.90 -3.24
CA ASN A 10 3.67 -8.83 -4.57
C ASN A 10 5.18 -9.09 -4.61
N ARG A 11 5.89 -9.10 -3.47
CA ARG A 11 7.36 -9.28 -3.45
C ARG A 11 7.85 -10.72 -3.62
N GLY A 12 6.94 -11.69 -3.60
CA GLY A 12 7.24 -13.11 -3.78
C GLY A 12 6.75 -13.65 -5.12
N ASN A 13 7.33 -14.79 -5.56
CA ASN A 13 6.72 -15.56 -6.65
C ASN A 13 5.47 -16.27 -6.12
N LEU A 14 4.33 -15.59 -6.24
CA LEU A 14 3.08 -16.03 -5.64
C LEU A 14 2.60 -17.39 -6.17
N SER A 15 2.79 -17.67 -7.46
CA SER A 15 2.42 -18.96 -8.04
C SER A 15 3.21 -20.11 -7.40
N LYS A 16 4.49 -19.89 -7.10
CA LYS A 16 5.34 -20.89 -6.42
C LYS A 16 5.04 -20.99 -4.92
N ILE A 17 4.78 -19.86 -4.26
CA ILE A 17 4.47 -19.82 -2.82
C ILE A 17 3.11 -20.45 -2.53
N PHE A 18 2.08 -20.05 -3.26
CA PHE A 18 0.74 -20.61 -3.07
C PHE A 18 0.67 -22.03 -3.58
N GLY A 19 1.27 -22.35 -4.73
CA GLY A 19 1.29 -23.71 -5.27
C GLY A 19 -0.12 -24.32 -5.28
N GLU A 20 -0.31 -25.38 -4.52
CA GLU A 20 -1.59 -26.06 -4.39
C GLU A 20 -2.69 -25.23 -3.70
N LEU A 21 -2.33 -24.25 -2.86
CA LEU A 21 -3.28 -23.30 -2.25
C LEU A 21 -3.99 -22.43 -3.28
N MET A 22 -3.42 -22.22 -4.47
CA MET A 22 -4.07 -21.38 -5.50
C MET A 22 -5.49 -21.85 -5.77
N MET A 23 -5.76 -23.17 -5.79
CA MET A 23 -7.12 -23.67 -5.96
C MET A 23 -7.97 -23.51 -4.70
N LEU A 24 -7.40 -23.80 -3.53
CA LEU A 24 -8.13 -23.96 -2.27
C LEU A 24 -8.54 -22.64 -1.61
N ILE A 25 -7.90 -21.52 -1.99
CA ILE A 25 -8.28 -20.21 -1.46
C ILE A 25 -9.58 -19.67 -2.07
N GLU A 26 -10.04 -20.22 -3.20
CA GLU A 26 -11.32 -19.87 -3.81
C GLU A 26 -12.48 -20.20 -2.83
N PRO A 27 -13.43 -19.27 -2.58
CA PRO A 27 -14.46 -19.46 -1.56
C PRO A 27 -15.29 -20.74 -1.71
N ASP A 28 -15.56 -21.17 -2.94
CA ASP A 28 -16.35 -22.35 -3.28
C ASP A 28 -15.55 -23.67 -3.30
N LYS A 29 -14.24 -23.62 -3.04
CA LYS A 29 -13.32 -24.78 -3.09
C LYS A 29 -12.66 -25.07 -1.74
N ARG A 30 -13.34 -24.70 -0.66
CA ARG A 30 -12.89 -24.90 0.72
C ARG A 30 -13.59 -26.08 1.38
N GLY A 31 -12.97 -26.59 2.44
CA GLY A 31 -13.49 -27.71 3.22
C GLY A 31 -13.05 -29.10 2.72
N PRO A 32 -13.41 -30.17 3.48
CA PRO A 32 -12.87 -31.52 3.26
C PRO A 32 -13.15 -32.12 1.87
N LYS A 33 -14.24 -31.71 1.22
CA LYS A 33 -14.63 -32.17 -0.13
C LYS A 33 -13.58 -31.83 -1.19
N PHE A 34 -12.84 -30.74 -1.01
CA PHE A 34 -11.81 -30.28 -1.93
C PHE A 34 -10.39 -30.63 -1.44
N SER A 35 -10.28 -31.55 -0.49
CA SER A 35 -8.98 -31.93 0.07
C SER A 35 -8.06 -32.60 -0.95
N ILE A 36 -6.78 -32.22 -0.91
CA ILE A 36 -5.74 -32.65 -1.84
C ILE A 36 -4.53 -33.25 -1.11
N ASN A 37 -3.70 -33.96 -1.87
CA ASN A 37 -2.37 -34.37 -1.41
C ASN A 37 -1.37 -33.26 -1.70
N LEU A 38 -0.60 -32.85 -0.68
CA LEU A 38 0.48 -31.89 -0.85
C LEU A 38 1.72 -32.58 -1.46
N THR A 39 2.61 -31.80 -2.08
CA THR A 39 3.83 -32.31 -2.71
C THR A 39 4.69 -33.20 -1.79
N TYR A 40 4.76 -32.87 -0.50
CA TYR A 40 5.54 -33.62 0.49
C TYR A 40 4.71 -34.63 1.31
N SER A 41 3.46 -34.90 0.93
CA SER A 41 2.66 -35.92 1.59
C SER A 41 3.19 -37.32 1.27
N ASP A 42 3.22 -38.19 2.28
CA ASP A 42 3.74 -39.54 2.10
C ASP A 42 2.78 -40.39 1.25
N ARG A 43 3.35 -41.16 0.32
CA ARG A 43 2.57 -42.07 -0.54
C ARG A 43 1.99 -43.26 0.22
N THR A 44 2.28 -43.39 1.51
CA THR A 44 1.77 -44.47 2.36
C THR A 44 0.33 -44.21 2.83
N GLY A 45 -0.20 -42.99 2.62
CA GLY A 45 -1.55 -42.61 3.03
C GLY A 45 -1.70 -42.35 4.53
N LYS A 46 -0.58 -42.22 5.27
CA LYS A 46 -0.59 -41.91 6.70
C LYS A 46 -0.87 -40.43 6.97
N HIS A 47 -0.49 -39.54 6.07
CA HIS A 47 -0.79 -38.12 6.22
C HIS A 47 -2.20 -37.78 5.71
N ALA A 48 -2.93 -36.99 6.50
CA ALA A 48 -4.25 -36.50 6.12
C ALA A 48 -4.14 -35.53 4.92
N LYS A 49 -5.12 -35.62 4.02
CA LYS A 49 -5.28 -34.65 2.93
C LYS A 49 -5.44 -33.24 3.48
N PHE A 50 -4.87 -32.27 2.79
CA PHE A 50 -4.95 -30.86 3.16
C PHE A 50 -6.15 -30.19 2.49
N HIS A 51 -6.83 -29.30 3.22
CA HIS A 51 -7.83 -28.37 2.69
C HIS A 51 -7.79 -27.06 3.46
N VAL A 52 -8.23 -25.97 2.82
CA VAL A 52 -8.42 -24.69 3.51
C VAL A 52 -9.80 -24.69 4.19
N PRO A 53 -9.90 -24.39 5.50
CA PRO A 53 -11.18 -24.26 6.18
C PRO A 53 -11.99 -23.06 5.67
N GLU A 54 -13.32 -23.18 5.69
CA GLU A 54 -14.24 -22.11 5.23
C GLU A 54 -14.11 -20.82 6.05
N ASN A 55 -13.72 -20.93 7.33
CA ASN A 55 -13.63 -19.82 8.26
C ASN A 55 -12.29 -19.04 8.21
N VAL A 56 -11.44 -19.28 7.21
CA VAL A 56 -10.15 -18.58 7.01
C VAL A 56 -10.31 -17.42 6.03
N HIS A 57 -9.88 -16.22 6.39
CA HIS A 57 -9.83 -15.06 5.50
C HIS A 57 -8.38 -14.72 5.17
N LEU A 58 -8.10 -14.40 3.91
CA LEU A 58 -6.77 -13.94 3.48
C LEU A 58 -6.86 -12.45 3.16
N ILE A 59 -5.97 -11.65 3.75
CA ILE A 59 -5.81 -10.23 3.45
C ILE A 59 -4.38 -10.04 2.95
N GLY A 60 -4.23 -9.68 1.68
CA GLY A 60 -2.95 -9.31 1.10
C GLY A 60 -2.81 -7.80 1.02
N MET A 61 -1.67 -7.27 1.46
CA MET A 61 -1.30 -5.87 1.27
C MET A 61 -0.24 -5.80 0.17
N MET A 62 -0.39 -4.85 -0.74
CA MET A 62 0.44 -4.71 -1.93
C MET A 62 0.76 -3.23 -2.15
N ASN A 63 2.03 -2.91 -2.36
CA ASN A 63 2.44 -1.58 -2.79
C ASN A 63 2.24 -1.43 -4.31
N THR A 64 1.51 -0.39 -4.73
CA THR A 64 1.21 -0.10 -6.14
C THR A 64 2.34 0.62 -6.88
N ALA A 65 3.29 1.22 -6.16
CA ALA A 65 4.41 1.95 -6.76
C ALA A 65 5.47 1.00 -7.35
N ASP A 66 5.55 -0.24 -6.86
CA ASP A 66 6.53 -1.22 -7.34
C ASP A 66 6.10 -1.88 -8.65
N ARG A 67 6.38 -1.19 -9.77
CA ARG A 67 6.11 -1.68 -11.12
C ARG A 67 6.89 -2.95 -11.49
N SER A 68 8.02 -3.23 -10.83
CA SER A 68 8.88 -4.38 -11.15
C SER A 68 8.31 -5.71 -10.64
N LEU A 69 7.50 -5.62 -9.58
CA LEU A 69 6.83 -6.75 -8.93
C LEU A 69 5.30 -6.73 -9.14
N ALA A 70 4.77 -5.71 -9.81
CA ALA A 70 3.34 -5.39 -9.90
C ALA A 70 2.45 -6.40 -10.64
N MET A 71 3.00 -7.33 -11.43
CA MET A 71 2.16 -8.25 -12.19
C MET A 71 1.77 -9.47 -11.36
N VAL A 72 0.74 -9.29 -10.54
CA VAL A 72 -0.05 -10.42 -10.02
C VAL A 72 -0.65 -11.15 -11.22
N ASP A 73 -0.28 -12.42 -11.39
CA ASP A 73 -0.81 -13.27 -12.46
C ASP A 73 -2.35 -13.24 -12.46
N TYR A 74 -2.96 -13.19 -13.64
CA TYR A 74 -4.42 -13.21 -13.84
C TYR A 74 -5.10 -14.36 -13.11
N ALA A 75 -4.43 -15.52 -13.04
CA ALA A 75 -4.94 -16.66 -12.30
C ALA A 75 -5.07 -16.37 -10.80
N LEU A 76 -4.14 -15.61 -10.21
CA LEU A 76 -4.23 -15.24 -8.80
C LEU A 76 -5.17 -14.05 -8.60
N ARG A 77 -5.18 -13.11 -9.55
CA ARG A 77 -6.04 -11.92 -9.50
C ARG A 77 -7.52 -12.28 -9.33
N ARG A 78 -8.03 -13.30 -10.03
CA ARG A 78 -9.43 -13.76 -9.91
C ARG A 78 -9.81 -14.37 -8.53
N ARG A 79 -8.84 -14.56 -7.63
CA ARG A 79 -9.01 -15.21 -6.32
C ARG A 79 -8.98 -14.23 -5.16
N PHE A 80 -8.63 -12.99 -5.45
CA PHE A 80 -8.65 -11.87 -4.52
C PHE A 80 -9.65 -10.83 -5.01
N GLN A 81 -10.34 -10.20 -4.07
CA GLN A 81 -10.99 -8.93 -4.33
C GLN A 81 -9.95 -7.83 -4.13
N PHE A 82 -9.76 -6.99 -5.14
CA PHE A 82 -8.82 -5.86 -5.08
C PHE A 82 -9.57 -4.64 -4.57
N VAL A 83 -9.01 -4.00 -3.55
CA VAL A 83 -9.52 -2.76 -2.96
C VAL A 83 -8.38 -1.77 -2.94
N ASP A 84 -8.51 -0.72 -3.74
CA ASP A 84 -7.50 0.34 -3.80
C ASP A 84 -7.64 1.26 -2.59
N LEU A 85 -6.51 1.53 -1.92
CA LEU A 85 -6.43 2.50 -0.83
C LEU A 85 -5.68 3.73 -1.33
N THR A 86 -6.30 4.90 -1.22
CA THR A 86 -5.68 6.18 -1.61
C THR A 86 -5.27 6.98 -0.39
N PRO A 87 -4.29 7.89 -0.50
CA PRO A 87 -3.97 8.83 0.57
C PRO A 87 -5.19 9.68 0.92
N LYS A 88 -5.54 9.74 2.21
CA LYS A 88 -6.74 10.43 2.71
C LYS A 88 -6.41 11.70 3.51
N PHE A 89 -5.62 12.58 2.89
CA PHE A 89 -5.30 13.88 3.48
C PHE A 89 -6.56 14.71 3.78
N ASP A 90 -7.58 14.64 2.93
CA ASP A 90 -8.85 15.38 3.06
C ASP A 90 -9.88 14.72 4.00
N SER A 91 -9.52 13.62 4.66
CA SER A 91 -10.45 12.94 5.57
C SER A 91 -10.58 13.65 6.91
N SER A 92 -11.80 13.67 7.46
CA SER A 92 -12.05 14.19 8.81
C SER A 92 -11.20 13.48 9.86
N SER A 93 -11.02 12.16 9.73
CA SER A 93 -10.17 11.37 10.63
C SER A 93 -8.70 11.81 10.60
N PHE A 94 -8.17 12.25 9.46
CA PHE A 94 -6.80 12.73 9.38
C PHE A 94 -6.67 14.14 10.00
N HIS A 95 -7.66 15.01 9.78
CA HIS A 95 -7.72 16.31 10.44
C HIS A 95 -7.78 16.16 11.96
N GLU A 96 -8.76 15.41 12.47
CA GLU A 96 -8.94 15.14 13.90
C GLU A 96 -7.67 14.56 14.53
N PHE A 97 -7.02 13.60 13.84
CA PHE A 97 -5.76 13.02 14.29
C PHE A 97 -4.64 14.05 14.46
N LEU A 98 -4.51 15.02 13.54
CA LEU A 98 -3.51 16.07 13.66
C LEU A 98 -3.85 17.08 14.77
N GLU A 99 -5.12 17.45 14.91
CA GLU A 99 -5.60 18.32 16.00
C GLU A 99 -5.33 17.72 17.37
N GLU A 100 -5.62 16.42 17.55
CA GLU A 100 -5.34 15.68 18.79
C GLU A 100 -3.84 15.66 19.15
N ARG A 101 -2.96 15.84 18.16
CA ARG A 101 -1.50 15.91 18.34
C ARG A 101 -0.98 17.34 18.52
N GLY A 102 -1.87 18.32 18.56
CA GLY A 102 -1.53 19.72 18.80
C GLY A 102 -1.14 20.50 17.53
N ALA A 103 -1.47 20.00 16.34
CA ALA A 103 -1.28 20.76 15.11
C ALA A 103 -2.19 22.00 15.10
N ALA A 104 -1.64 23.16 14.72
CA ALA A 104 -2.46 24.34 14.49
C ALA A 104 -3.36 24.14 13.25
N PRO A 105 -4.62 24.63 13.25
CA PRO A 105 -5.52 24.48 12.09
C PRO A 105 -4.94 24.99 10.77
N GLY A 106 -4.13 26.07 10.82
CA GLY A 106 -3.43 26.59 9.65
C GLY A 106 -2.40 25.61 9.06
N LEU A 107 -1.71 24.85 9.92
CA LEU A 107 -0.78 23.81 9.48
C LEU A 107 -1.53 22.62 8.84
N ILE A 108 -2.66 22.22 9.41
CA ILE A 108 -3.49 21.15 8.86
C ILE A 108 -3.96 21.51 7.45
N SER A 109 -4.57 22.69 7.28
CA SER A 109 -4.98 23.19 5.95
C SER A 109 -3.79 23.21 4.98
N LYS A 110 -2.63 23.71 5.43
CA LYS A 110 -1.40 23.76 4.63
C LYS A 110 -0.98 22.38 4.13
N ILE A 111 -1.00 21.35 4.99
CA ILE A 111 -0.68 19.97 4.60
C ILE A 111 -1.69 19.45 3.57
N VAL A 112 -2.99 19.58 3.87
CA VAL A 112 -4.07 19.03 3.06
C VAL A 112 -4.08 19.64 1.66
N ASP A 113 -4.01 20.97 1.58
CA ASP A 113 -4.07 21.70 0.31
C ASP A 113 -2.85 21.41 -0.57
N ARG A 114 -1.65 21.42 0.03
CA ARG A 114 -0.40 21.31 -0.72
C ARG A 114 -0.11 19.87 -1.14
N LEU A 115 -0.31 18.90 -0.26
CA LEU A 115 -0.11 17.49 -0.62
C LEU A 115 -1.24 17.00 -1.53
N GLY A 116 -2.46 17.52 -1.37
CA GLY A 116 -3.54 17.30 -2.32
C GLY A 116 -3.21 17.81 -3.72
N ALA A 117 -2.62 19.01 -3.83
CA ALA A 117 -2.18 19.57 -5.10
C ALA A 117 -1.02 18.76 -5.73
N LEU A 118 -0.03 18.37 -4.92
CA LEU A 118 1.10 17.55 -5.37
C LEU A 118 0.65 16.17 -5.87
N ASN A 119 -0.25 15.50 -5.13
CA ASN A 119 -0.78 14.20 -5.54
C ASN A 119 -1.57 14.27 -6.85
N LYS A 120 -2.22 15.39 -7.15
CA LYS A 120 -2.83 15.64 -8.47
C LYS A 120 -1.79 15.76 -9.57
N GLN A 121 -0.65 16.42 -9.33
CA GLN A 121 0.44 16.51 -10.31
C GLN A 121 1.05 15.13 -10.60
N ILE A 122 1.27 14.32 -9.56
CA ILE A 122 1.78 12.95 -9.67
C ILE A 122 0.82 12.07 -10.47
N GLU A 123 -0.49 12.17 -10.19
CA GLU A 123 -1.53 11.40 -10.87
C GLU A 123 -1.64 11.73 -12.36
N VAL A 124 -1.49 13.01 -12.73
CA VAL A 124 -1.55 13.47 -14.13
C VAL A 124 -0.35 12.99 -14.94
N ASP A 125 0.81 12.73 -14.34
CA ASP A 125 1.97 12.12 -15.02
C ASP A 125 1.80 10.60 -15.20
N THR A 126 0.78 10.24 -15.99
CA THR A 126 0.43 8.85 -16.31
C THR A 126 1.53 8.08 -17.05
N LYS A 127 2.48 8.79 -17.68
CA LYS A 127 3.60 8.16 -18.39
C LYS A 127 4.63 7.57 -17.43
N ASN A 128 4.97 8.31 -16.38
CA ASN A 128 6.09 7.95 -15.50
C ASN A 128 5.62 7.45 -14.13
N LEU A 129 4.57 8.06 -13.56
CA LEU A 129 4.11 7.84 -12.19
C LEU A 129 2.68 7.27 -12.17
N GLY A 130 1.68 8.15 -12.28
CA GLY A 130 0.26 7.83 -12.16
C GLY A 130 -0.21 7.70 -10.71
N TRP A 131 -1.47 7.32 -10.52
CA TRP A 131 -2.14 7.29 -9.21
C TRP A 131 -1.43 6.42 -8.15
N GLY A 132 -0.79 5.32 -8.56
CA GLY A 132 -0.12 4.39 -7.63
C GLY A 132 1.15 4.94 -6.97
N PHE A 133 1.61 6.13 -7.39
CA PHE A 133 2.78 6.85 -6.86
C PHE A 133 2.39 8.05 -5.99
N GLN A 134 1.09 8.26 -5.73
CA GLN A 134 0.67 9.33 -4.81
C GLN A 134 1.35 9.17 -3.45
N ILE A 135 1.77 10.29 -2.88
CA ILE A 135 2.43 10.35 -1.59
C ILE A 135 1.41 10.01 -0.51
N GLY A 136 1.76 9.06 0.35
CA GLY A 136 0.96 8.64 1.50
C GLY A 136 0.96 9.67 2.63
N HIS A 137 -0.09 9.66 3.44
CA HIS A 137 -0.21 10.53 4.62
C HIS A 137 0.68 10.12 5.79
N SER A 138 1.37 8.96 5.71
CA SER A 138 2.26 8.45 6.75
C SER A 138 3.41 9.40 7.10
N PHE A 139 3.95 10.14 6.12
CA PHE A 139 4.98 11.18 6.35
C PHE A 139 4.50 12.28 7.31
N PHE A 140 3.19 12.53 7.30
CA PHE A 140 2.54 13.56 8.12
C PHE A 140 1.79 12.95 9.30
N CYS A 141 2.15 11.73 9.72
CA CYS A 141 1.67 11.14 10.96
C CYS A 141 2.72 11.31 12.06
N PRO A 142 2.73 12.43 12.82
CA PRO A 142 3.75 12.65 13.86
C PRO A 142 3.73 11.51 14.88
N ASN A 143 4.88 11.20 15.49
CA ASN A 143 4.97 10.23 16.58
C ASN A 143 5.91 10.76 17.66
N GLY A 144 5.37 11.07 18.85
CA GLY A 144 6.16 11.63 19.94
C GLY A 144 6.65 13.07 19.74
N VAL A 145 6.14 13.78 18.72
CA VAL A 145 6.46 15.19 18.42
C VAL A 145 5.17 16.00 18.26
N THR A 146 5.22 17.27 18.65
CA THR A 146 4.14 18.23 18.36
C THR A 146 4.39 18.79 16.94
N PRO A 147 3.45 18.60 16.00
CA PRO A 147 3.62 19.08 14.64
C PRO A 147 3.50 20.60 14.57
N ASP A 148 4.60 21.26 14.26
CA ASP A 148 4.67 22.70 13.97
C ASP A 148 5.18 22.96 12.54
N ASP A 149 5.34 24.23 12.18
CA ASP A 149 5.86 24.60 10.85
C ASP A 149 7.29 24.11 10.61
N GLN A 150 8.12 23.96 11.65
CA GLN A 150 9.48 23.47 11.48
C GLN A 150 9.46 21.96 11.19
N TRP A 151 8.69 21.18 11.94
CA TRP A 151 8.47 19.75 11.67
C TRP A 151 7.97 19.53 10.23
N TYR A 152 7.02 20.34 9.77
CA TYR A 152 6.54 20.26 8.39
C TYR A 152 7.63 20.54 7.36
N ARG A 153 8.45 21.59 7.58
CA ARG A 153 9.60 21.89 6.71
C ARG A 153 10.59 20.74 6.70
N ASP A 154 10.89 20.16 7.85
CA ASP A 154 11.83 19.05 7.98
C ASP A 154 11.35 17.82 7.20
N VAL A 155 10.07 17.45 7.31
CA VAL A 155 9.46 16.36 6.53
C VAL A 155 9.55 16.66 5.03
N VAL A 156 9.24 17.89 4.62
CA VAL A 156 9.28 18.27 3.19
C VAL A 156 10.72 18.21 2.64
N GLU A 157 11.70 18.75 3.36
CA GLU A 157 13.09 18.85 2.89
C GLU A 157 13.84 17.52 2.94
N HIS A 158 13.61 16.71 3.97
CA HIS A 158 14.40 15.50 4.22
C HIS A 158 13.72 14.20 3.77
N GLU A 159 12.40 14.20 3.55
CA GLU A 159 11.67 13.00 3.14
C GLU A 159 10.97 13.19 1.79
N ILE A 160 10.17 14.26 1.65
CA ILE A 160 9.40 14.48 0.41
C ILE A 160 10.28 14.90 -0.76
N GLN A 161 11.18 15.88 -0.58
CA GLN A 161 12.03 16.35 -1.68
C GLN A 161 12.93 15.22 -2.23
N PRO A 162 13.62 14.40 -1.41
CA PRO A 162 14.38 13.25 -1.91
C PRO A 162 13.51 12.27 -2.70
N LEU A 163 12.30 11.96 -2.22
CA LEU A 163 11.35 11.12 -2.95
C LEU A 163 10.97 11.71 -4.31
N LEU A 164 10.72 13.02 -4.38
CA LEU A 164 10.44 13.70 -5.64
C LEU A 164 11.64 13.67 -6.61
N LYS A 165 12.88 13.70 -6.10
CA LYS A 165 14.09 13.50 -6.92
C LYS A 165 14.15 12.10 -7.53
N GLU A 166 13.61 11.09 -6.85
CA GLU A 166 13.48 9.74 -7.42
C GLU A 166 12.36 9.67 -8.47
N TYR A 167 11.22 10.30 -8.18
CA TYR A 167 10.07 10.32 -9.10
C TYR A 167 10.35 11.07 -10.41
N TRP A 168 11.08 12.18 -10.33
CA TRP A 168 11.39 13.07 -11.43
C TRP A 168 12.91 13.24 -11.61
N PHE A 169 13.64 12.12 -11.65
CA PHE A 169 15.11 12.10 -11.72
C PHE A 169 15.69 12.89 -12.91
N ASP A 170 14.95 12.99 -14.01
CA ASP A 170 15.32 13.73 -15.22
C ASP A 170 14.70 15.14 -15.29
N ARG A 171 13.89 15.55 -14.30
CA ARG A 171 13.18 16.84 -14.26
C ARG A 171 13.38 17.58 -12.94
N LEU A 172 14.64 17.89 -12.63
CA LEU A 172 15.01 18.60 -11.40
C LEU A 172 14.28 19.95 -11.24
N LYS A 173 13.98 20.66 -12.33
CA LYS A 173 13.18 21.91 -12.27
C LYS A 173 11.77 21.67 -11.70
N GLN A 174 11.13 20.57 -12.11
CA GLN A 174 9.81 20.20 -11.59
C GLN A 174 9.89 19.87 -10.09
N VAL A 175 10.95 19.19 -9.66
CA VAL A 175 11.22 18.93 -8.24
C VAL A 175 11.36 20.23 -7.45
N GLU A 176 12.16 21.18 -7.94
CA GLU A 176 12.37 22.48 -7.30
C GLU A 176 11.07 23.30 -7.22
N GLU A 177 10.29 23.33 -8.29
CA GLU A 177 9.00 24.02 -8.36
C GLU A 177 7.99 23.44 -7.37
N GLU A 178 7.81 22.11 -7.36
CA GLU A 178 6.88 21.46 -6.44
C GLU A 178 7.33 21.58 -4.99
N THR A 179 8.62 21.43 -4.71
CA THR A 179 9.18 21.62 -3.35
C THR A 179 8.98 23.07 -2.87
N SER A 180 9.16 24.05 -3.76
CA SER A 180 8.95 25.46 -3.41
C SER A 180 7.47 25.74 -3.09
N LYS A 181 6.53 25.15 -3.83
CA LYS A 181 5.09 25.23 -3.51
C LYS A 181 4.77 24.60 -2.15
N LEU A 182 5.45 23.51 -1.80
CA LEU A 182 5.33 22.89 -0.47
C LEU A 182 5.90 23.78 0.64
N LEU A 183 6.96 24.56 0.41
CA LEU A 183 7.64 25.36 1.45
C LEU A 183 7.20 26.84 1.56
N ALA A 184 6.40 27.33 0.59
CA ALA A 184 5.87 28.70 0.54
C ALA A 184 5.04 29.11 1.76
#